data_AF-A0A2M9E403-F1
#
_entry.id   AF-A0A2M9E403-F1
#
_cell.length_a   1.000
_cell.length_b   1.000
_cell.length_c   1.000
_cell.angle_alpha   90.00
_cell.angle_beta   90.00
_cell.angle_gamma   90.00
#
_symmetry.space_group_name_H-M   'P 1'
#
loop_
_entity.id
_entity.type
_entity.pdbx_description
1 polymer ?
#
loop_
_entity_poly.entity_id
_entity_poly.type
_entity_poly.pdbx_seq_one_letter_code
_entity_poly.pdbx_strand_id
1 'polypeptide(L)'
;MAHDLIASLAIFAELMLGDVALADAVAARALLAGQQESGLSPLRAWRAMLEMPGLQAGKMPMMGQALQPLQSLTSGMRLLFLLATLSGRNAIELAALLKISPKASTQALQGLRGQLSDSELEACRTALEMRQRGFSPARRARIEQYMSGERPLQPPAEAPPRRWALLLAVALATGMALVATWLWPPVNEAEDSAYQIPPHIQTRPLAERPPARYDTEVTRVLTDREFSEISVQDAPIAAETAFFAWYQAERLGQAGGRPLELPEEAPIELPPEAVNWQEEPLPEPMDD
;
A
#
# COMPACT_ATOMS: atom_id res chain seq x y z
N MET A 1 -20.42 5.54 -5.45
CA MET A 1 -19.45 4.66 -4.76
C MET A 1 -18.25 4.30 -5.65
N ALA A 2 -18.38 3.48 -6.71
CA ALA A 2 -17.22 3.09 -7.54
C ALA A 2 -16.57 4.30 -8.25
N HIS A 3 -17.37 5.19 -8.83
CA HIS A 3 -16.90 6.42 -9.48
C HIS A 3 -16.15 7.37 -8.52
N ASP A 4 -16.57 7.41 -7.25
CA ASP A 4 -15.96 8.27 -6.23
C ASP A 4 -14.60 7.70 -5.79
N LEU A 5 -14.47 6.37 -5.75
CA LEU A 5 -13.21 5.70 -5.44
C LEU A 5 -12.17 5.90 -6.54
N ILE A 6 -12.56 5.79 -7.81
CA ILE A 6 -11.67 6.04 -8.96
C ILE A 6 -11.08 7.46 -8.87
N ALA A 7 -11.95 8.46 -8.70
CA ALA A 7 -11.53 9.85 -8.58
C ALA A 7 -10.59 10.05 -7.38
N SER A 8 -10.93 9.48 -6.22
CA SER A 8 -10.15 9.63 -4.99
C SER A 8 -8.76 9.02 -5.09
N LEU A 9 -8.64 7.81 -5.65
CA LEU A 9 -7.35 7.14 -5.86
C LEU A 9 -6.49 7.87 -6.89
N ALA A 10 -7.08 8.32 -8.00
CA ALA A 10 -6.36 9.04 -9.05
C ALA A 10 -5.88 10.42 -8.60
N ILE A 11 -6.71 11.16 -7.85
CA ILE A 11 -6.32 12.44 -7.23
C ILE A 11 -5.21 12.18 -6.20
N PHE A 12 -5.37 11.22 -5.31
CA PHE A 12 -4.35 10.88 -4.32
C PHE A 12 -2.99 10.59 -4.98
N ALA A 13 -2.98 9.70 -5.98
CA ALA A 13 -1.79 9.32 -6.72
C ALA A 13 -1.16 10.52 -7.44
N GLU A 14 -1.96 11.37 -8.09
CA GLU A 14 -1.48 12.58 -8.78
C GLU A 14 -0.79 13.55 -7.82
N LEU A 15 -1.38 13.79 -6.66
CA LEU A 15 -0.83 14.71 -5.65
C LEU A 15 0.44 14.16 -5.01
N MET A 16 0.58 12.83 -4.92
CA MET A 16 1.76 12.17 -4.36
C MET A 16 2.92 12.03 -5.36
N LEU A 17 2.60 11.79 -6.64
CA LEU A 17 3.57 11.48 -7.70
C LEU A 17 3.94 12.69 -8.55
N GLY A 18 3.03 13.67 -8.68
CA GLY A 18 3.21 14.85 -9.53
C GLY A 18 3.06 14.60 -11.03
N ASP A 19 2.61 13.42 -11.43
CA ASP A 19 2.38 13.03 -12.82
C ASP A 19 0.98 12.41 -12.96
N VAL A 20 0.17 12.99 -13.84
CA VAL A 20 -1.22 12.57 -14.10
C VAL A 20 -1.27 11.19 -14.77
N ALA A 21 -0.39 10.93 -15.73
CA ALA A 21 -0.40 9.68 -16.49
C ALA A 21 0.05 8.50 -15.62
N LEU A 22 1.09 8.71 -14.82
CA LEU A 22 1.56 7.72 -13.85
C LEU A 22 0.50 7.48 -12.76
N ALA A 23 -0.14 8.54 -12.27
CA ALA A 23 -1.23 8.44 -11.30
C ALA A 23 -2.41 7.62 -11.81
N ASP A 24 -2.80 7.79 -13.07
CA ASP A 24 -3.89 7.03 -13.67
C ASP A 24 -3.56 5.52 -13.75
N ALA A 25 -2.33 5.18 -14.14
CA ALA A 25 -1.87 3.80 -14.20
C ALA A 25 -1.80 3.15 -12.80
N VAL A 26 -1.30 3.88 -11.81
CA VAL A 26 -1.25 3.44 -10.40
C VAL A 26 -2.66 3.28 -9.84
N ALA A 27 -3.57 4.22 -10.10
CA ALA A 27 -4.97 4.11 -9.68
C ALA A 27 -5.66 2.89 -10.30
N ALA A 28 -5.48 2.65 -11.60
CA ALA A 28 -6.01 1.47 -12.28
C ALA A 28 -5.49 0.17 -11.64
N ARG A 29 -4.19 0.08 -11.37
CA ARG A 29 -3.59 -1.10 -10.73
C ARG A 29 -4.08 -1.31 -9.29
N ALA A 30 -4.32 -0.23 -8.53
CA ALA A 30 -4.91 -0.33 -7.20
C ALA A 30 -6.36 -0.82 -7.26
N LEU A 31 -7.14 -0.32 -8.23
CA LEU A 31 -8.52 -0.76 -8.45
C LEU A 31 -8.58 -2.23 -8.88
N LEU A 32 -7.68 -2.69 -9.75
CA LEU A 32 -7.56 -4.10 -10.12
C LEU A 32 -7.24 -4.99 -8.92
N ALA A 33 -6.29 -4.59 -8.07
CA ALA A 33 -6.00 -5.32 -6.82
C ALA A 33 -7.18 -5.31 -5.83
N GLY A 34 -8.07 -4.33 -5.95
CA GLY A 34 -9.31 -4.26 -5.18
C GLY A 34 -10.47 -5.05 -5.77
N GLN A 35 -10.42 -5.49 -7.04
CA GLN A 35 -11.48 -6.26 -7.66
C GLN A 35 -11.54 -7.68 -7.08
N GLN A 36 -12.77 -8.14 -6.84
CA GLN A 36 -13.10 -9.49 -6.41
C GLN A 36 -14.31 -9.97 -7.19
N GLU A 37 -14.61 -11.27 -7.13
CA GLU A 37 -15.79 -11.88 -7.78
C GLU A 37 -17.10 -11.22 -7.33
N SER A 38 -17.16 -10.76 -6.06
CA SER A 38 -18.30 -10.08 -5.45
C SER A 38 -18.31 -8.57 -5.64
N GLY A 39 -17.31 -8.00 -6.34
CA GLY A 39 -17.21 -6.57 -6.64
C GLY A 39 -15.93 -5.91 -6.14
N LEU A 40 -15.93 -4.58 -6.14
CA LEU A 40 -14.75 -3.77 -5.81
C LEU A 40 -14.67 -3.50 -4.30
N SER A 41 -13.58 -3.94 -3.65
CA SER A 41 -13.29 -3.64 -2.25
C SER A 41 -12.45 -2.35 -2.11
N PRO A 42 -13.01 -1.26 -1.56
CA PRO A 42 -12.26 -0.01 -1.39
C PRO A 42 -11.07 -0.14 -0.45
N LEU A 43 -11.18 -0.98 0.59
CA LEU A 43 -10.09 -1.21 1.54
C LEU A 43 -8.88 -1.84 0.86
N ARG A 44 -9.09 -2.88 0.04
CA ARG A 44 -8.01 -3.53 -0.70
C ARG A 44 -7.39 -2.60 -1.73
N ALA A 45 -8.20 -1.80 -2.43
CA ALA A 45 -7.68 -0.82 -3.38
C ALA A 45 -6.77 0.23 -2.70
N TRP A 46 -7.18 0.78 -1.56
CA TRP A 46 -6.34 1.71 -0.79
C TRP A 46 -5.07 1.07 -0.26
N ARG A 47 -5.13 -0.19 0.20
CA ARG A 47 -3.95 -0.92 0.65
C ARG A 47 -2.95 -1.16 -0.49
N ALA A 48 -3.45 -1.61 -1.63
CA ALA A 48 -2.65 -1.80 -2.84
C ALA A 48 -2.01 -0.49 -3.32
N MET A 49 -2.74 0.63 -3.22
CA MET A 49 -2.22 1.97 -3.52
C MET A 49 -1.03 2.33 -2.62
N LEU A 50 -1.14 2.11 -1.31
CA LEU A 50 -0.09 2.43 -0.34
C LEU A 50 1.14 1.52 -0.45
N GLU A 51 0.97 0.31 -0.99
CA GLU A 51 2.04 -0.66 -1.22
C GLU A 51 2.75 -0.45 -2.57
N MET A 52 2.31 0.51 -3.40
CA MET A 52 2.93 0.77 -4.70
C MET A 52 4.33 1.37 -4.56
N PRO A 53 5.34 0.78 -5.22
CA PRO A 53 6.69 1.33 -5.22
C PRO A 53 6.70 2.67 -5.93
N GLY A 54 7.38 3.65 -5.35
CA GLY A 54 7.48 5.00 -5.93
C GLY A 54 6.34 5.95 -5.54
N LEU A 55 5.33 5.50 -4.78
CA LEU A 55 4.34 6.39 -4.14
C LEU A 55 4.93 7.21 -2.98
N GLN A 56 6.25 7.41 -2.98
CA GLN A 56 6.92 8.30 -2.07
C GLN A 56 6.79 9.72 -2.61
N ALA A 57 6.44 10.63 -1.72
CA ALA A 57 6.24 12.05 -1.94
C ALA A 57 7.22 12.66 -2.97
N GLY A 58 6.82 12.61 -4.24
CA GLY A 58 7.48 13.35 -5.30
C GLY A 58 7.32 14.84 -5.06
N LYS A 59 7.98 15.64 -5.90
CA LYS A 59 7.69 17.07 -5.95
C LYS A 59 6.21 17.24 -6.28
N MET A 60 5.49 17.93 -5.40
CA MET A 60 4.08 18.21 -5.63
C MET A 60 3.95 18.98 -6.95
N PRO A 61 2.96 18.65 -7.80
CA PRO A 61 2.73 19.42 -9.01
C PRO A 61 2.31 20.84 -8.62
N MET A 62 2.52 21.80 -9.52
CA MET A 62 2.06 23.17 -9.32
C MET A 62 0.54 23.17 -9.11
N MET A 63 0.08 23.59 -7.93
CA MET A 63 -1.32 23.53 -7.55
C MET A 63 -1.95 24.91 -7.48
N GLY A 64 -3.28 24.95 -7.56
CA GLY A 64 -4.03 26.15 -7.21
C GLY A 64 -3.77 26.57 -5.76
N GLN A 65 -3.96 27.86 -5.48
CA GLN A 65 -3.66 28.49 -4.18
C GLN A 65 -4.24 27.72 -2.98
N ALA A 66 -5.43 27.14 -3.12
CA ALA A 66 -6.10 26.41 -2.04
C ALA A 66 -5.39 25.12 -1.57
N LEU A 67 -4.51 24.53 -2.39
CA LEU A 67 -3.73 23.34 -2.02
C LEU A 67 -2.25 23.67 -1.73
N GLN A 68 -1.87 24.94 -1.84
CA GLN A 68 -0.52 25.42 -1.53
C GLN A 68 -0.07 25.08 -0.10
N PRO A 69 -0.93 25.11 0.94
CA PRO A 69 -0.53 24.72 2.29
C PRO A 69 -0.03 23.27 2.41
N LEU A 70 -0.41 22.38 1.49
CA LEU A 70 0.10 21.00 1.50
C LEU A 70 1.58 20.88 1.12
N GLN A 71 2.17 21.94 0.55
CA GLN A 71 3.58 21.98 0.19
C GLN A 71 4.49 22.22 1.39
N SER A 72 3.99 22.87 2.46
CA SER A 72 4.76 23.09 3.69
C SER A 72 4.80 21.86 4.60
N LEU A 73 3.86 20.92 4.41
CA LEU A 73 3.80 19.68 5.16
C LEU A 73 4.94 18.72 4.82
N THR A 74 5.36 17.95 5.81
CA THR A 74 6.24 16.79 5.58
C THR A 74 5.53 15.75 4.71
N SER A 75 6.29 14.92 4.00
CA SER A 75 5.76 13.87 3.12
C SER A 75 4.75 12.95 3.82
N GLY A 76 5.05 12.55 5.07
CA GLY A 76 4.17 11.71 5.89
C GLY A 76 2.88 12.42 6.31
N MET A 77 2.95 13.69 6.72
CA MET A 77 1.76 14.47 7.10
C MET A 77 0.88 14.75 5.88
N ARG A 78 1.49 15.03 4.72
CA ARG A 78 0.78 15.18 3.47
C ARG A 78 0.06 13.89 3.07
N LEU A 79 0.73 12.75 3.12
CA LEU A 79 0.12 11.45 2.87
C LEU A 79 -1.06 11.22 3.80
N LEU A 80 -0.88 11.45 5.10
CA LEU A 80 -1.93 11.27 6.10
C LEU A 80 -3.13 12.19 5.84
N PHE A 81 -2.89 13.47 5.51
CA PHE A 81 -3.94 14.42 5.16
C PHE A 81 -4.75 13.93 3.97
N LEU A 82 -4.07 13.60 2.86
CA LEU A 82 -4.70 13.20 1.61
C LEU A 82 -5.42 11.87 1.76
N LEU A 83 -4.83 10.92 2.49
CA LEU A 83 -5.47 9.64 2.78
C LEU A 83 -6.73 9.85 3.61
N ALA A 84 -6.67 10.62 4.70
CA ALA A 84 -7.83 10.88 5.55
C ALA A 84 -8.97 11.58 4.79
N THR A 85 -8.64 12.58 3.98
CA THR A 85 -9.62 13.39 3.25
C THR A 85 -10.22 12.65 2.05
N LEU A 86 -9.41 11.96 1.24
CA LEU A 86 -9.87 11.31 0.02
C LEU A 86 -10.45 9.91 0.26
N SER A 87 -10.02 9.20 1.31
CA SER A 87 -10.60 7.89 1.64
C SER A 87 -11.87 8.00 2.50
N GLY A 88 -12.11 9.14 3.16
CA GLY A 88 -13.25 9.36 4.05
C GLY A 88 -13.22 8.49 5.31
N ARG A 89 -12.05 7.93 5.66
CA ARG A 89 -11.90 6.93 6.72
C ARG A 89 -11.68 7.56 8.10
N ASN A 90 -12.17 6.88 9.13
CA ASN A 90 -11.90 7.25 10.52
C ASN A 90 -10.44 6.91 10.92
N ALA A 91 -10.01 7.41 12.08
CA ALA A 91 -8.63 7.23 12.55
C ALA A 91 -8.23 5.76 12.76
N ILE A 92 -9.17 4.88 13.10
CA ILE A 92 -8.90 3.46 13.33
C ILE A 92 -8.63 2.76 11.99
N GLU A 93 -9.45 3.04 10.97
CA GLU A 93 -9.26 2.50 9.64
C GLU A 93 -7.98 3.02 8.97
N LEU A 94 -7.65 4.30 9.19
CA LEU A 94 -6.38 4.87 8.75
C LEU A 94 -5.19 4.19 9.43
N ALA A 95 -5.29 3.92 10.74
CA ALA A 95 -4.26 3.19 11.48
C ALA A 95 -4.04 1.79 10.91
N ALA A 96 -5.13 1.07 10.60
CA ALA A 96 -5.08 -0.24 9.96
C ALA A 96 -4.42 -0.20 8.57
N LEU A 97 -4.78 0.79 7.74
CA LEU A 97 -4.17 0.97 6.41
C LEU A 97 -2.68 1.30 6.48
N LEU A 98 -2.29 2.14 7.43
CA LEU A 98 -0.91 2.57 7.62
C LEU A 98 -0.07 1.58 8.45
N LYS A 99 -0.67 0.51 8.97
CA LYS A 99 -0.03 -0.49 9.85
C LYS A 99 0.59 0.16 11.10
N ILE A 100 -0.12 1.13 11.69
CA ILE A 100 0.26 1.83 12.93
C ILE A 100 -0.81 1.65 14.01
N SER A 101 -0.48 2.01 15.26
CA SER A 101 -1.49 1.97 16.33
C SER A 101 -2.54 3.08 16.17
N PRO A 102 -3.80 2.87 16.61
CA PRO A 102 -4.84 3.91 16.58
C PRO A 102 -4.41 5.19 17.32
N LYS A 103 -3.71 5.05 18.45
CA LYS A 103 -3.16 6.18 19.21
C LYS A 103 -2.15 6.99 18.39
N ALA A 104 -1.22 6.32 17.69
CA ALA A 104 -0.26 6.99 16.82
C ALA A 104 -0.96 7.71 15.66
N SER A 105 -2.00 7.11 15.07
CA SER A 105 -2.81 7.76 14.03
C SER A 105 -3.54 9.00 14.56
N THR A 106 -4.14 8.95 15.75
CA THR A 106 -4.78 10.12 16.37
C THR A 106 -3.78 11.23 16.68
N GLN A 107 -2.60 10.88 17.19
CA GLN A 107 -1.54 11.84 17.48
C GLN A 107 -1.01 12.49 16.19
N ALA A 108 -0.85 11.72 15.11
CA ALA A 108 -0.42 12.25 13.82
C ALA A 108 -1.47 13.20 13.22
N LEU A 109 -2.77 12.88 13.33
CA LEU A 109 -3.86 13.77 12.91
C LEU A 109 -3.93 15.04 13.76
N GLN A 110 -3.64 14.97 15.07
CA GLN A 110 -3.52 16.14 15.93
C GLN A 110 -2.30 16.99 15.57
N GLY A 111 -1.15 16.37 15.32
CA GLY A 111 0.06 17.05 14.88
C GLY A 111 -0.12 17.79 13.55
N LEU A 112 -0.90 17.21 12.64
CA LEU A 112 -1.30 17.85 11.38
C LEU A 112 -2.13 19.12 11.62
N ARG A 113 -3.09 19.09 12.56
CA ARG A 113 -3.85 20.30 12.96
C ARG A 113 -2.99 21.35 13.66
N GLY A 114 -1.83 20.97 14.20
CA GLY A 114 -0.85 21.92 14.74
C GLY A 114 0.00 22.61 13.67
N GLN A 115 0.06 22.08 12.44
CA GLN A 115 0.88 22.63 11.34
C GLN A 115 0.09 23.51 10.37
N LEU A 116 -1.21 23.28 10.26
CA LEU A 116 -2.10 24.05 9.39
C LEU A 116 -3.19 24.69 10.24
N SER A 117 -3.54 25.93 9.91
CA SER A 117 -4.71 26.59 10.47
C SER A 117 -6.01 25.91 10.03
N ASP A 118 -7.07 26.06 10.83
CA ASP A 118 -8.37 25.46 10.50
C ASP A 118 -8.91 25.94 9.15
N SER A 119 -8.68 27.22 8.80
CA SER A 119 -9.06 27.78 7.50
C SER A 119 -8.28 27.16 6.33
N GLU A 120 -6.98 26.88 6.51
CA GLU A 120 -6.17 26.18 5.49
C GLU A 120 -6.63 24.72 5.32
N LEU A 121 -6.96 24.04 6.41
CA LEU A 121 -7.50 22.68 6.38
C LEU A 121 -8.83 22.62 5.63
N GLU A 122 -9.74 23.54 5.92
CA GLU A 122 -11.03 23.65 5.25
C GLU A 122 -10.89 24.03 3.77
N ALA A 123 -9.99 24.97 3.44
CA ALA A 123 -9.69 25.33 2.06
C ALA A 123 -9.14 24.14 1.27
N CYS A 124 -8.22 23.38 1.86
CA CYS A 124 -7.68 22.18 1.24
C CYS A 124 -8.76 21.10 1.03
N ARG A 125 -9.60 20.85 2.05
CA ARG A 125 -10.71 19.88 1.94
C ARG A 125 -11.68 20.27 0.85
N THR A 126 -12.12 21.52 0.85
CA THR A 126 -13.05 22.06 -0.16
C THR A 126 -12.46 21.95 -1.56
N ALA A 127 -11.16 22.27 -1.72
CA ALA A 127 -10.48 22.13 -3.01
C ALA A 127 -10.42 20.67 -3.48
N LEU A 128 -10.15 19.71 -2.59
CA LEU A 128 -10.15 18.28 -2.92
C LEU A 128 -11.55 17.78 -3.29
N GLU A 129 -12.58 18.19 -2.55
CA GLU A 129 -13.98 17.87 -2.88
C GLU A 129 -14.37 18.41 -4.25
N MET A 130 -14.01 19.66 -4.56
CA MET A 130 -14.28 20.24 -5.87
C MET A 130 -13.54 19.49 -6.99
N ARG A 131 -12.30 19.03 -6.75
CA ARG A 131 -11.58 18.18 -7.71
C ARG A 131 -12.21 16.80 -7.88
N GLN A 132 -12.76 16.20 -6.81
CA GLN A 132 -13.50 14.93 -6.89
C GLN A 132 -14.80 15.10 -7.68
N ARG A 133 -15.57 16.16 -7.41
CA ARG A 133 -16.83 16.47 -8.13
C ARG A 133 -16.57 16.81 -9.60
N GLY A 134 -15.53 17.59 -9.87
CA GLY A 134 -15.08 17.98 -11.22
C GLY A 134 -14.19 16.96 -11.91
N PHE A 135 -14.10 15.71 -11.42
CA PHE A 135 -13.20 14.72 -11.99
C PHE A 135 -13.63 14.35 -13.41
N SER A 136 -12.73 14.57 -14.37
CA SER A 136 -13.02 14.46 -15.80
C SER A 136 -13.52 13.06 -16.20
N PRO A 137 -14.64 12.95 -16.95
CA PRO A 137 -15.14 11.68 -17.45
C PRO A 137 -14.16 11.01 -18.42
N ALA A 138 -13.42 11.79 -19.22
CA ALA A 138 -12.40 11.26 -20.12
C ALA A 138 -11.24 10.60 -19.35
N ARG A 139 -10.90 11.15 -18.18
CA ARG A 139 -9.87 10.55 -17.30
C ARG A 139 -10.37 9.27 -16.65
N ARG A 140 -11.65 9.21 -16.26
CA ARG A 140 -12.27 7.96 -15.77
C ARG A 140 -12.20 6.86 -16.81
N ALA A 141 -12.65 7.15 -18.04
CA ALA A 141 -12.61 6.20 -19.15
C ALA A 141 -11.19 5.67 -19.41
N ARG A 142 -10.16 6.53 -19.31
CA ARG A 142 -8.76 6.12 -19.44
C ARG A 142 -8.30 5.16 -18.34
N ILE A 143 -8.69 5.41 -17.09
CA ILE A 143 -8.37 4.53 -15.96
C ILE A 143 -9.06 3.17 -16.16
N GLU A 144 -10.32 3.17 -16.61
CA GLU A 144 -11.06 1.95 -16.93
C GLU A 144 -10.42 1.15 -18.08
N GLN A 145 -9.89 1.84 -19.11
CA GLN A 145 -9.10 1.20 -20.18
C GLN A 145 -7.82 0.55 -19.64
N TYR A 146 -7.11 1.22 -18.72
CA TYR A 146 -5.96 0.59 -18.06
C TYR A 146 -6.35 -0.64 -17.25
N MET A 147 -7.56 -0.68 -16.68
CA MET A 147 -8.06 -1.86 -15.97
C MET A 147 -8.43 -3.01 -16.91
N SER A 148 -8.98 -2.74 -18.10
CA SER A 148 -9.35 -3.78 -19.06
C SER A 148 -8.14 -4.42 -19.77
N GLY A 149 -6.93 -3.90 -19.55
CA GLY A 149 -5.72 -4.35 -20.24
C GLY A 149 -5.65 -3.90 -21.70
N GLU A 150 -6.66 -3.15 -22.17
CA GLU A 150 -6.60 -2.42 -23.43
C GLU A 150 -5.63 -1.26 -23.25
N ARG A 151 -4.35 -1.52 -23.52
CA ARG A 151 -3.36 -0.45 -23.66
C ARG A 151 -3.94 0.56 -24.67
N PRO A 152 -4.18 1.83 -24.28
CA PRO A 152 -4.36 2.85 -25.29
C PRO A 152 -3.08 2.87 -26.13
N LEU A 153 -3.26 2.82 -27.46
CA LEU A 153 -2.20 3.04 -28.43
C LEU A 153 -1.36 4.24 -27.96
N GLN A 154 -0.07 3.96 -27.82
CA GLN A 154 1.03 4.86 -27.46
C GLN A 154 0.70 6.36 -27.47
N PRO A 155 1.03 7.11 -26.40
CA PRO A 155 1.16 8.56 -26.55
C PRO A 155 2.22 8.86 -27.64
N PRO A 156 2.08 9.95 -28.42
CA PRO A 156 3.07 10.33 -29.41
C PRO A 156 4.42 10.42 -28.72
N ALA A 157 5.46 9.85 -29.35
CA ALA A 157 6.82 9.87 -28.84
C ALA A 157 7.24 11.31 -28.51
N GLU A 158 7.11 11.71 -27.25
CA GLU A 158 7.75 12.90 -26.74
C GLU A 158 9.25 12.68 -26.92
N ALA A 159 9.89 13.63 -27.62
CA ALA A 159 11.32 13.62 -27.82
C ALA A 159 12.02 13.39 -26.46
N PRO A 160 12.96 12.44 -26.37
CA PRO A 160 13.57 12.09 -25.11
C PRO A 160 14.17 13.35 -24.47
N PRO A 161 13.96 13.58 -23.16
CA PRO A 161 14.44 14.80 -22.52
C PRO A 161 15.97 14.86 -22.65
N ARG A 162 16.51 16.08 -22.80
CA ARG A 162 17.94 16.41 -23.04
C ARG A 162 18.96 15.61 -22.19
N ARG A 163 18.53 15.07 -21.04
CA ARG A 163 19.31 14.21 -20.15
C ARG A 163 19.64 12.84 -20.77
N TRP A 164 18.77 12.27 -21.59
CA TRP A 164 19.05 11.01 -22.32
C TRP A 164 20.12 11.17 -23.38
N ALA A 165 20.13 12.30 -24.09
CA ALA A 165 21.22 12.62 -25.03
C ALA A 165 22.57 12.72 -24.30
N LEU A 166 22.58 13.25 -23.07
CA LEU A 166 23.78 13.36 -22.24
C LEU A 166 24.24 11.99 -21.72
N LEU A 167 23.30 11.12 -21.32
CA LEU A 167 23.61 9.73 -20.94
C LEU A 167 24.14 8.91 -22.13
N LEU A 168 23.56 9.11 -23.32
CA LEU A 168 24.06 8.50 -24.57
C LEU A 168 25.46 8.98 -24.91
N ALA A 169 25.74 10.28 -24.75
CA ALA A 169 27.07 10.84 -24.97
C ALA A 169 28.09 10.26 -23.98
N VAL A 170 27.73 10.12 -22.70
CA VAL A 170 28.59 9.49 -21.69
C VAL A 170 28.82 8.01 -22.00
N ALA A 171 27.80 7.26 -22.41
CA ALA A 171 27.92 5.86 -22.80
C ALA A 171 28.81 5.68 -24.04
N LEU A 172 28.68 6.56 -25.04
CA LEU A 172 29.55 6.58 -26.22
C LEU A 172 30.99 6.93 -25.85
N ALA A 173 31.19 7.92 -24.98
CA ALA A 173 32.53 8.31 -24.52
C ALA A 173 33.21 7.20 -23.71
N THR A 174 32.47 6.51 -22.84
CA THR A 174 32.99 5.34 -22.10
C THR A 174 33.25 4.15 -23.01
N GLY A 175 32.39 3.90 -24.00
CA GLY A 175 32.63 2.89 -25.02
C GLY A 175 33.90 3.18 -25.83
N MET A 176 34.10 4.42 -26.27
CA MET A 176 35.32 4.81 -26.99
C MET A 176 36.58 4.75 -26.12
N ALA A 177 36.49 5.10 -24.84
CA ALA A 177 37.61 4.93 -23.91
C ALA A 177 38.00 3.45 -23.72
N LEU A 178 37.02 2.55 -23.67
CA LEU A 178 37.26 1.09 -23.58
C LEU A 178 37.86 0.49 -24.85
N VAL A 179 37.51 1.03 -26.02
CA VAL A 179 38.14 0.63 -27.28
C VAL A 179 39.58 1.16 -27.37
N ALA A 180 39.83 2.38 -26.87
CA ALA A 180 41.18 2.96 -26.84
C ALA A 180 42.13 2.20 -25.90
N THR A 181 41.63 1.60 -24.81
CA THR A 181 42.45 0.74 -23.95
C THR A 181 42.75 -0.62 -24.56
N TRP A 182 41.91 -1.12 -25.48
CA TRP A 182 42.16 -2.38 -26.20
C TRP A 182 43.07 -2.24 -27.43
N LEU A 183 43.15 -1.04 -28.02
CA LEU A 183 44.03 -0.75 -29.16
C LEU A 183 45.43 -0.26 -28.76
N TRP A 184 45.75 -0.20 -27.46
CA TRP A 184 47.08 0.14 -27.01
C TRP A 184 48.03 -1.07 -27.16
N PRO A 185 49.07 -1.00 -28.00
CA PRO A 185 50.00 -2.12 -28.14
C PRO A 185 50.78 -2.30 -26.84
N PRO A 186 50.98 -3.55 -26.37
CA PRO A 186 51.83 -3.79 -25.22
C PRO A 186 53.25 -3.34 -25.57
N VAL A 187 53.77 -2.39 -24.80
CA VAL A 187 55.19 -2.07 -24.81
C VAL A 187 55.91 -3.33 -24.35
N ASN A 188 56.70 -3.91 -25.25
CA ASN A 188 57.56 -5.05 -24.96
C ASN A 188 58.54 -4.68 -23.85
N GLU A 189 58.25 -5.09 -22.62
CA GLU A 189 59.28 -5.26 -21.60
C GLU A 189 59.70 -6.73 -21.64
N ALA A 190 60.77 -6.97 -22.40
CA ALA A 190 61.57 -8.16 -22.26
C ALA A 190 62.22 -8.17 -20.87
N GLU A 191 62.10 -9.32 -20.21
CA GLU A 191 63.07 -9.89 -19.27
C GLU A 191 63.53 -8.96 -18.12
N ASP A 192 62.90 -9.10 -16.95
CA ASP A 192 63.67 -9.58 -15.82
C ASP A 192 62.82 -10.21 -14.72
N SER A 193 63.07 -11.51 -14.55
CA SER A 193 62.73 -12.39 -13.45
C SER A 193 63.08 -11.81 -12.07
N ALA A 194 62.10 -11.74 -11.17
CA ALA A 194 62.21 -12.29 -9.81
C ALA A 194 60.91 -12.09 -9.02
N TYR A 195 60.54 -13.12 -8.26
CA TYR A 195 59.45 -13.19 -7.27
C TYR A 195 58.04 -13.46 -7.81
N GLN A 196 57.77 -14.75 -8.01
CA GLN A 196 56.46 -15.35 -7.80
C GLN A 196 55.98 -15.03 -6.36
N ILE A 197 55.12 -14.01 -6.25
CA ILE A 197 54.29 -13.80 -5.07
C ILE A 197 52.88 -14.26 -5.46
N PRO A 198 52.36 -15.39 -4.95
CA PRO A 198 50.97 -15.76 -5.19
C PRO A 198 50.05 -14.67 -4.61
N PRO A 199 48.94 -14.32 -5.28
CA PRO A 199 48.05 -13.27 -4.81
C PRO A 199 47.42 -13.68 -3.48
N HIS A 200 47.90 -13.08 -2.39
CA HIS A 200 47.36 -13.30 -1.05
C HIS A 200 46.13 -12.41 -0.87
N ILE A 201 44.94 -13.00 -1.05
CA ILE A 201 43.67 -12.32 -0.78
C ILE A 201 43.58 -12.10 0.74
N GLN A 202 43.76 -10.85 1.18
CA GLN A 202 43.41 -10.47 2.54
C GLN A 202 41.89 -10.44 2.67
N THR A 203 41.30 -11.56 3.10
CA THR A 203 39.90 -11.57 3.54
C THR A 203 39.80 -10.74 4.81
N ARG A 204 39.31 -9.50 4.72
CA ARG A 204 38.76 -8.82 5.89
C ARG A 204 37.68 -9.73 6.48
N PRO A 205 37.69 -10.04 7.79
CA PRO A 205 36.56 -10.73 8.39
C PRO A 205 35.30 -9.92 8.11
N LEU A 206 34.23 -10.58 7.67
CA LEU A 206 32.92 -9.94 7.58
C LEU A 206 32.67 -9.28 8.94
N ALA A 207 32.32 -7.99 8.90
CA ALA A 207 31.89 -7.26 10.07
C ALA A 207 30.92 -8.12 10.86
N GLU A 208 31.18 -8.23 12.17
CA GLU A 208 30.31 -8.93 13.10
C GLU A 208 28.86 -8.57 12.81
N ARG A 209 28.05 -9.62 12.67
CA ARG A 209 26.60 -9.51 12.57
C ARG A 209 26.15 -8.60 13.71
N PRO A 210 25.37 -7.53 13.46
CA PRO A 210 24.88 -6.70 14.55
C PRO A 210 24.16 -7.60 15.56
N PRO A 211 24.35 -7.39 16.87
CA PRO A 211 23.75 -8.26 17.88
C PRO A 211 22.24 -8.30 17.64
N ALA A 212 21.69 -9.52 17.63
CA ALA A 212 20.26 -9.72 17.55
C ALA A 212 19.61 -8.88 18.65
N ARG A 213 18.71 -7.97 18.25
CA ARG A 213 18.11 -6.96 19.13
C ARG A 213 17.15 -7.54 20.17
N TYR A 214 17.01 -8.87 20.21
CA TYR A 214 16.08 -9.58 21.07
C TYR A 214 16.73 -10.84 21.61
N ASP A 215 16.55 -10.99 22.91
CA ASP A 215 17.05 -12.08 23.72
C ASP A 215 16.52 -13.43 23.19
N THR A 216 17.41 -14.40 23.03
CA THR A 216 17.08 -15.75 22.54
C THR A 216 16.12 -16.51 23.47
N GLU A 217 15.98 -16.05 24.71
CA GLU A 217 14.98 -16.58 25.64
C GLU A 217 13.56 -16.07 25.35
N VAL A 218 13.40 -14.87 24.80
CA VAL A 218 12.08 -14.31 24.42
C VAL A 218 11.55 -14.96 23.13
N THR A 219 12.43 -15.43 22.25
CA THR A 219 12.02 -16.13 21.02
C THR A 219 11.55 -17.57 21.27
N ARG A 220 11.93 -18.18 22.40
CA ARG A 220 11.44 -19.51 22.81
C ARG A 220 10.04 -19.50 23.44
N VAL A 221 9.59 -18.35 23.97
CA VAL A 221 8.25 -18.24 24.60
C VAL A 221 7.14 -18.00 23.58
N LEU A 222 7.46 -17.67 22.33
CA LEU A 222 6.49 -17.52 21.23
C LEU A 222 6.39 -18.76 20.32
N THR A 223 7.04 -19.87 20.69
CA THR A 223 6.97 -21.15 19.97
C THR A 223 6.19 -22.21 20.76
N ASP A 224 5.08 -21.82 21.38
CA ASP A 224 4.08 -22.79 21.88
C ASP A 224 3.04 -23.12 20.78
N ARG A 225 3.43 -24.14 20.00
CA ARG A 225 2.69 -25.37 19.68
C ARG A 225 1.34 -25.40 18.95
N GLU A 226 0.74 -24.31 18.45
CA GLU A 226 -0.51 -24.46 17.65
C GLU A 226 -0.54 -23.79 16.27
N PHE A 227 0.45 -22.99 15.91
CA PHE A 227 0.48 -22.30 14.59
C PHE A 227 1.45 -22.91 13.56
N SER A 228 2.03 -24.07 13.83
CA SER A 228 3.06 -24.66 12.97
C SER A 228 2.52 -25.40 11.73
N GLU A 229 1.21 -25.45 11.52
CA GLU A 229 0.59 -26.17 10.38
C GLU A 229 -0.25 -25.26 9.46
N ILE A 230 -0.02 -23.95 9.46
CA ILE A 230 -0.60 -23.10 8.42
C ILE A 230 0.33 -23.17 7.20
N SER A 231 -0.17 -23.72 6.10
CA SER A 231 0.58 -23.79 4.85
C SER A 231 1.06 -22.39 4.44
N VAL A 232 2.23 -22.29 3.80
CA VAL A 232 2.83 -21.02 3.37
C VAL A 232 1.88 -20.22 2.45
N GLN A 233 0.91 -20.87 1.82
CA GLN A 233 -0.11 -20.24 0.97
C GLN A 233 -1.26 -19.62 1.76
N ASP A 234 -1.54 -20.12 2.96
CA ASP A 234 -2.67 -19.69 3.82
C ASP A 234 -2.26 -18.69 4.89
N ALA A 235 -0.96 -18.54 5.16
CA ALA A 235 -0.40 -17.54 6.06
C ALA A 235 -0.92 -16.10 5.85
N PRO A 236 -1.09 -15.56 4.62
CA PRO A 236 -1.66 -14.23 4.44
C PRO A 236 -3.16 -14.17 4.78
N ILE A 237 -3.91 -15.23 4.51
CA ILE A 237 -5.36 -15.32 4.81
C ILE A 237 -5.58 -15.47 6.32
N ALA A 238 -4.74 -16.27 6.99
CA ALA A 238 -4.71 -16.44 8.44
C ALA A 238 -4.33 -15.14 9.17
N ALA A 239 -3.35 -14.39 8.64
CA ALA A 239 -2.98 -13.08 9.17
C ALA A 239 -4.11 -12.05 9.00
N GLU A 240 -4.83 -12.08 7.87
CA GLU A 240 -6.01 -11.23 7.64
C GLU A 240 -7.15 -11.58 8.60
N THR A 241 -7.47 -12.87 8.78
CA THR A 241 -8.54 -13.32 9.67
C THR A 241 -8.23 -13.09 11.14
N ALA A 242 -6.98 -13.32 11.58
CA ALA A 242 -6.54 -13.00 12.93
C ALA A 242 -6.62 -11.48 13.22
N PHE A 243 -6.24 -10.65 12.24
CA PHE A 243 -6.39 -9.20 12.35
C PHE A 243 -7.85 -8.77 12.42
N PHE A 244 -8.73 -9.35 11.59
CA PHE A 244 -10.17 -9.04 11.62
C PHE A 244 -10.86 -9.54 12.89
N ALA A 245 -10.45 -10.69 13.44
CA ALA A 245 -10.95 -11.21 14.70
C ALA A 245 -10.52 -10.32 15.87
N TRP A 246 -9.25 -9.92 15.90
CA TRP A 246 -8.75 -8.95 16.88
C TRP A 246 -9.44 -7.59 16.76
N TYR A 247 -9.63 -7.09 15.53
CA TYR A 247 -10.34 -5.84 15.25
C TYR A 247 -11.80 -5.87 15.69
N GLN A 248 -12.51 -6.99 15.48
CA GLN A 248 -13.88 -7.17 15.96
C GLN A 248 -13.92 -7.26 17.49
N ALA A 249 -12.97 -7.96 18.12
CA ALA A 249 -12.85 -8.03 19.58
C ALA A 249 -12.53 -6.66 20.20
N GLU A 250 -11.70 -5.83 19.56
CA GLU A 250 -11.41 -4.46 20.00
C GLU A 250 -12.64 -3.56 19.83
N ARG A 251 -13.35 -3.66 18.70
CA ARG A 251 -14.60 -2.93 18.44
C ARG A 251 -15.71 -3.27 19.43
N LEU A 252 -15.75 -4.52 19.87
CA LEU A 252 -16.69 -5.00 20.90
C LEU A 252 -16.21 -4.71 22.34
N GLY A 253 -15.06 -4.04 22.51
CA GLY A 253 -14.49 -3.73 23.82
C GLY A 253 -13.96 -4.94 24.59
N GLN A 254 -13.83 -6.10 23.93
CA GLN A 254 -13.38 -7.36 24.54
C GLN A 254 -11.85 -7.51 24.55
N ALA A 255 -11.12 -6.76 23.71
CA ALA A 255 -9.67 -6.86 23.59
C ALA A 255 -8.87 -6.36 24.83
N GLY A 256 -9.54 -5.79 25.83
CA GLY A 256 -8.93 -5.38 27.12
C GLY A 256 -9.48 -6.12 28.34
N GLY A 257 -10.37 -7.10 28.14
CA GLY A 257 -10.91 -7.91 29.23
C GLY A 257 -9.88 -8.96 29.66
N ARG A 258 -9.72 -9.14 30.98
CA ARG A 258 -9.16 -10.38 31.55
C ARG A 258 -9.74 -11.59 30.81
N PRO A 259 -8.99 -12.70 30.68
CA PRO A 259 -9.58 -13.95 30.19
C PRO A 259 -10.91 -14.15 30.91
N LEU A 260 -11.99 -14.35 30.14
CA LEU A 260 -13.26 -14.73 30.74
C LEU A 260 -12.95 -15.92 31.65
N GLU A 261 -13.15 -15.74 32.95
CA GLU A 261 -13.48 -16.86 33.81
C GLU A 261 -14.75 -17.42 33.18
N LEU A 262 -14.57 -18.45 32.34
CA LEU A 262 -15.65 -19.33 31.94
C LEU A 262 -16.31 -19.76 33.25
N PRO A 263 -17.59 -19.41 33.49
CA PRO A 263 -18.33 -20.11 34.51
C PRO A 263 -18.28 -21.58 34.11
N GLU A 264 -17.72 -22.39 34.99
CA GLU A 264 -17.78 -23.84 34.94
C GLU A 264 -19.23 -24.24 34.66
N GLU A 265 -19.46 -24.82 33.48
CA GLU A 265 -20.69 -25.49 33.04
C GLU A 265 -22.03 -24.81 33.39
N ALA A 266 -22.50 -23.91 32.51
CA ALA A 266 -23.95 -23.74 32.37
C ALA A 266 -24.48 -24.87 31.46
N PRO A 267 -25.44 -25.68 31.91
CA PRO A 267 -26.00 -26.76 31.09
C PRO A 267 -26.57 -26.21 29.79
N ILE A 268 -26.21 -26.82 28.67
CA ILE A 268 -26.83 -26.57 27.37
C ILE A 268 -28.30 -26.99 27.52
N GLU A 269 -29.21 -26.02 27.68
CA GLU A 269 -30.63 -26.25 27.43
C GLU A 269 -30.78 -26.55 25.94
N LEU A 270 -30.86 -27.84 25.62
CA LEU A 270 -31.29 -28.31 24.31
C LEU A 270 -32.64 -27.67 23.98
N PRO A 271 -32.86 -27.19 22.74
CA PRO A 271 -34.17 -26.71 22.34
C PRO A 271 -35.21 -27.83 22.52
N PRO A 272 -36.43 -27.53 23.00
CA PRO A 272 -37.45 -28.54 23.20
C PRO A 272 -37.79 -29.26 21.88
N GLU A 273 -38.06 -30.56 22.01
CA GLU A 273 -38.36 -31.50 20.94
C GLU A 273 -39.41 -31.00 19.93
N ALA A 274 -39.26 -31.49 18.70
CA ALA A 274 -40.03 -31.14 17.53
C ALA A 274 -41.53 -31.03 17.80
N VAL A 275 -42.09 -29.86 17.51
CA VAL A 275 -43.53 -29.69 17.33
C VAL A 275 -43.93 -30.56 16.14
N ASN A 276 -44.68 -31.60 16.47
CA ASN A 276 -45.32 -32.53 15.55
C ASN A 276 -46.26 -31.73 14.64
N TRP A 277 -45.91 -31.62 13.35
CA TRP A 277 -46.78 -31.01 12.32
C TRP A 277 -47.98 -31.93 12.07
N GLN A 278 -48.96 -31.86 12.95
CA GLN A 278 -50.27 -32.46 12.72
C GLN A 278 -51.06 -31.57 11.75
N GLU A 279 -51.09 -32.05 10.50
CA GLU A 279 -52.24 -32.04 9.58
C GLU A 279 -53.28 -30.93 9.82
N GLU A 280 -53.06 -29.78 9.21
CA GLU A 280 -54.14 -28.84 8.91
C GLU A 280 -54.88 -29.35 7.65
N PRO A 281 -56.18 -29.69 7.72
CA PRO A 281 -56.91 -30.20 6.57
C PRO A 281 -57.18 -29.08 5.55
N LEU A 282 -56.83 -29.37 4.29
CA LEU A 282 -57.15 -28.56 3.10
C LEU A 282 -58.66 -28.26 3.02
N PRO A 283 -59.09 -27.02 2.74
CA PRO A 283 -60.49 -26.72 2.46
C PRO A 283 -60.92 -27.31 1.11
N GLU A 284 -62.08 -27.97 1.10
CA GLU A 284 -62.72 -28.58 -0.06
C GLU A 284 -63.10 -27.56 -1.15
N PRO A 285 -63.16 -27.97 -2.43
CA PRO A 285 -63.50 -27.10 -3.56
C PRO A 285 -64.99 -26.73 -3.55
N MET A 286 -65.28 -25.45 -3.74
CA MET A 286 -66.64 -24.96 -3.95
C MET A 286 -67.07 -25.21 -5.40
N ASP A 287 -68.16 -25.95 -5.58
CA ASP A 287 -69.04 -25.88 -6.74
C ASP A 287 -70.28 -25.07 -6.35
N ASP A 288 -70.43 -23.87 -6.94
CA ASP A 288 -71.68 -23.23 -7.42
C ASP A 288 -71.41 -21.81 -7.95
#